data_AF-A0A0D1A7H5-F1
#
_entry.id   AF-A0A0D1A7H5-F1
#
_cell.length_a   1.000
_cell.length_b   1.000
_cell.length_c   1.000
_cell.angle_alpha   90.00
_cell.angle_beta   90.00
_cell.angle_gamma   90.00
#
_symmetry.space_group_name_H-M   'P 1'
#
loop_
_entity.id
_entity.type
_entity.pdbx_description
1 polymer ?
#
loop_
_entity_poly.entity_id
_entity_poly.type
_entity_poly.pdbx_seq_one_letter_code
_entity_poly.pdbx_strand_id
1 'polypeptide(L)'
;MSDIEKFEAFKKQSIQSNEKKFGTEIKQLYDQDIVKQANQRWQEMTQEEYRKMQSLEQELFMSLKGLLNEPTVPSAKAEQVFHLHQAWLTNAWGTYNPQAHLGLVEMYVNDDRFTKYYDDRVSPGATLLLNKVIHYYIK
;
A
#
# COMPACT_ATOMS: atom_id res chain seq x y z
N MET A 1 -13.12 -16.72 22.19
CA MET A 1 -12.08 -16.67 21.16
C MET A 1 -10.89 -15.93 21.71
N SER A 2 -9.70 -16.51 21.58
CA SER A 2 -8.42 -15.85 21.88
C SER A 2 -8.16 -14.72 20.87
N ASP A 3 -7.24 -13.82 21.17
CA ASP A 3 -6.89 -12.73 20.25
C ASP A 3 -6.25 -13.25 18.96
N ILE A 4 -5.58 -14.40 19.01
CA ILE A 4 -5.07 -15.12 17.84
C ILE A 4 -6.24 -15.59 16.96
N GLU A 5 -7.24 -16.26 17.55
CA GLU A 5 -8.42 -16.75 16.80
C GLU A 5 -9.23 -15.61 16.18
N LYS A 6 -9.36 -14.48 16.87
CA LYS A 6 -10.01 -13.28 16.32
C LYS A 6 -9.25 -12.71 15.14
N PHE A 7 -7.91 -12.69 15.21
CA PHE A 7 -7.09 -12.18 14.12
C PHE A 7 -7.12 -13.11 12.89
N GLU A 8 -7.12 -14.42 13.09
CA GLU A 8 -7.33 -15.40 12.01
C GLU A 8 -8.71 -15.24 11.34
N ALA A 9 -9.76 -15.05 12.15
CA ALA A 9 -11.11 -14.79 11.62
C ALA A 9 -11.16 -13.47 10.83
N PHE A 10 -10.52 -12.41 11.33
CA PHE A 10 -10.38 -11.13 10.65
C PHE A 10 -9.68 -11.28 9.29
N LYS A 11 -8.55 -11.98 9.22
CA LYS A 11 -7.80 -12.18 7.97
C LYS A 11 -8.66 -12.89 6.91
N LYS A 12 -9.37 -13.96 7.31
CA LYS A 12 -10.31 -14.69 6.44
C LYS A 12 -11.45 -13.80 5.95
N GLN A 13 -12.04 -12.99 6.84
CA GLN A 13 -13.12 -12.08 6.48
C GLN A 13 -12.65 -11.00 5.48
N SER A 14 -11.43 -10.49 5.65
CA SER A 14 -10.85 -9.51 4.74
C SER A 14 -10.68 -10.06 3.31
N ILE A 15 -10.18 -11.29 3.17
CA ILE A 15 -10.07 -11.94 1.84
C ILE A 15 -11.45 -12.15 1.21
N GLN A 16 -12.43 -12.65 1.99
CA GLN A 16 -13.79 -12.84 1.48
C GLN A 16 -14.45 -11.53 1.04
N SER A 17 -14.25 -10.46 1.81
CA SER A 17 -14.73 -9.12 1.46
C SER A 17 -14.08 -8.60 0.19
N ASN A 18 -12.77 -8.80 0.02
CA ASN A 18 -12.03 -8.41 -1.17
C ASN A 18 -12.51 -9.18 -2.41
N GLU A 19 -12.64 -10.50 -2.32
CA GLU A 19 -13.15 -11.36 -3.39
C GLU A 19 -14.58 -10.96 -3.79
N LYS A 20 -15.44 -10.65 -2.82
CA LYS A 20 -16.82 -10.22 -3.09
C LYS A 20 -16.89 -8.88 -3.82
N LYS A 21 -15.98 -7.94 -3.49
CA LYS A 21 -15.97 -6.59 -4.05
C LYS A 21 -15.24 -6.51 -5.40
N PHE A 22 -14.13 -7.22 -5.53
CA PHE A 22 -13.18 -7.05 -6.62
C PHE A 22 -12.78 -8.36 -7.31
N GLY A 23 -13.25 -9.52 -6.85
CA GLY A 23 -12.77 -10.83 -7.32
C GLY A 23 -12.95 -11.07 -8.82
N THR A 24 -14.08 -10.64 -9.40
CA THR A 24 -14.30 -10.75 -10.86
C THR A 24 -13.29 -9.95 -11.66
N GLU A 25 -13.01 -8.72 -11.24
CA GLU A 25 -12.07 -7.82 -11.89
C GLU A 25 -10.62 -8.31 -11.70
N ILE A 26 -10.25 -8.71 -10.49
CA ILE A 26 -8.93 -9.23 -10.17
C ILE A 26 -8.61 -10.46 -11.03
N LYS A 27 -9.58 -11.36 -11.24
CA LYS A 27 -9.42 -12.55 -12.09
C LYS A 27 -9.27 -12.25 -13.58
N GLN A 28 -9.71 -11.08 -14.03
CA GLN A 28 -9.57 -10.64 -15.43
C GLN A 28 -8.26 -9.88 -15.66
N LEU A 29 -7.78 -9.15 -14.66
CA LEU A 29 -6.61 -8.27 -14.77
C LEU A 29 -5.30 -8.92 -14.33
N TYR A 30 -5.35 -9.94 -13.45
CA TYR A 30 -4.15 -10.53 -12.84
C TYR A 30 -4.14 -12.05 -12.95
N ASP A 31 -2.93 -12.61 -13.04
CA ASP A 31 -2.72 -14.05 -13.00
C ASP A 31 -3.20 -14.65 -11.66
N GLN A 32 -3.94 -15.77 -11.74
CA GLN A 32 -4.49 -16.43 -10.56
C GLN A 32 -3.41 -16.81 -9.54
N ASP A 33 -2.20 -17.14 -10.00
CA ASP A 33 -1.08 -17.47 -9.12
C ASP A 33 -0.57 -16.26 -8.34
N ILE A 34 -0.58 -15.06 -8.92
CA ILE A 34 -0.21 -13.81 -8.23
C ILE A 34 -1.25 -13.50 -7.15
N VAL A 35 -2.54 -13.63 -7.49
CA VAL A 35 -3.65 -13.40 -6.56
C VAL A 35 -3.62 -14.40 -5.40
N LYS A 36 -3.30 -15.68 -5.69
CA LYS A 36 -3.16 -16.73 -4.68
C LYS A 36 -1.98 -16.44 -3.75
N GLN A 37 -0.84 -16.04 -4.28
CA GLN A 37 0.33 -15.67 -3.47
C GLN A 37 0.03 -14.47 -2.56
N ALA A 38 -0.65 -13.44 -3.07
CA ALA A 38 -1.06 -12.29 -2.26
C ALA A 38 -2.00 -12.69 -1.11
N ASN A 39 -3.02 -13.52 -1.40
CA ASN A 39 -3.94 -14.04 -0.38
C ASN A 39 -3.23 -14.92 0.65
N GLN A 40 -2.27 -15.75 0.22
CA GLN A 40 -1.46 -16.59 1.11
C GLN A 40 -0.60 -15.71 2.03
N ARG A 41 0.08 -14.70 1.49
CA ARG A 41 0.87 -13.76 2.29
C ARG A 41 0.02 -13.05 3.35
N TRP A 42 -1.19 -12.63 2.99
CA TRP A 42 -2.13 -12.04 3.95
C TRP A 42 -2.53 -13.04 5.05
N GLN A 43 -2.81 -14.30 4.69
CA GLN A 43 -3.13 -15.35 5.65
C GLN A 43 -1.97 -15.69 6.59
N GLU A 44 -0.73 -15.64 6.11
CA GLU A 44 0.47 -15.93 6.89
C GLU A 44 0.94 -14.74 7.73
N MET A 45 0.42 -13.53 7.47
CA MET A 45 0.78 -12.33 8.21
C MET A 45 0.46 -12.48 9.70
N THR A 46 1.46 -12.18 10.52
CA THR A 46 1.35 -12.14 11.98
C THR A 46 0.70 -10.85 12.45
N GLN A 47 0.20 -10.84 13.69
CA GLN A 47 -0.38 -9.63 14.26
C GLN A 47 0.65 -8.51 14.40
N GLU A 48 1.92 -8.84 14.64
CA GLU A 48 3.01 -7.86 14.73
C GLU A 48 3.32 -7.23 13.37
N GLU A 49 3.44 -8.04 12.31
CA GLU A 49 3.62 -7.53 10.94
C GLU A 49 2.45 -6.65 10.51
N TYR A 50 1.22 -7.01 10.89
CA TYR A 50 0.04 -6.20 10.61
C TYR A 50 0.08 -4.86 11.36
N ARG A 51 0.43 -4.85 12.65
CA ARG A 51 0.60 -3.60 13.42
C ARG A 51 1.70 -2.73 12.83
N LYS A 52 2.81 -3.33 12.41
CA LYS A 52 3.90 -2.63 11.72
C LYS A 52 3.42 -2.01 10.41
N MET A 53 2.65 -2.74 9.61
CA MET A 53 2.03 -2.24 8.39
C MET A 53 1.15 -1.01 8.67
N GLN A 54 0.31 -1.07 9.71
CA GLN A 54 -0.55 0.04 10.11
C GLN A 54 0.24 1.26 10.60
N SER A 55 1.33 1.07 11.36
CA SER A 55 2.20 2.17 11.81
C SER A 55 2.87 2.85 10.63
N LEU A 56 3.47 2.07 9.73
CA LEU A 56 4.11 2.59 8.51
C LEU A 56 3.13 3.37 7.64
N GLU A 57 1.89 2.91 7.54
CA GLU A 57 0.82 3.60 6.80
C GLU A 57 0.48 4.95 7.42
N GLN A 58 0.32 5.00 8.74
CA GLN A 58 0.04 6.25 9.46
C GLN A 58 1.20 7.25 9.34
N GLU A 59 2.43 6.78 9.51
CA GLU A 59 3.64 7.60 9.35
C GLU A 59 3.79 8.12 7.93
N LEU A 60 3.47 7.29 6.92
CA LEU A 60 3.44 7.70 5.53
C LEU A 60 2.43 8.82 5.30
N PHE A 61 1.19 8.69 5.80
CA PHE A 61 0.16 9.72 5.65
C PHE A 61 0.55 11.03 6.32
N MET A 62 1.10 10.98 7.53
CA MET A 62 1.58 12.19 8.22
C MET A 62 2.72 12.86 7.44
N SER A 63 3.67 12.08 6.95
CA SER A 63 4.82 12.59 6.19
C SER A 63 4.37 13.20 4.86
N LEU A 64 3.46 12.53 4.15
CA LEU A 64 2.91 12.97 2.88
C LEU A 64 2.06 14.24 3.04
N LYS A 65 1.23 14.31 4.10
CA LYS A 65 0.47 15.53 4.44
C LYS A 65 1.42 16.71 4.67
N GLY A 66 2.48 16.45 5.42
CA GLY A 66 3.48 17.46 5.70
C GLY A 66 4.31 17.87 4.47
N LEU A 67 4.45 17.00 3.47
CA LEU A 67 5.12 17.31 2.20
C LEU A 67 4.17 18.05 1.25
N LEU A 68 2.86 17.81 1.29
CA LEU A 68 1.90 18.56 0.47
C LEU A 68 1.91 20.06 0.75
N ASN A 69 2.13 20.46 2.00
CA ASN A 69 2.23 21.87 2.38
C ASN A 69 3.46 22.56 1.75
N GLU A 70 4.50 21.79 1.42
CA GLU A 70 5.75 22.26 0.81
C GLU A 70 6.27 21.16 -0.16
N PRO A 71 5.73 21.07 -1.39
CA PRO A 71 5.90 19.90 -2.28
C PRO A 71 7.24 19.88 -3.01
N THR A 72 8.32 20.06 -2.25
CA THR A 72 9.71 20.10 -2.72
C THR A 72 10.26 18.68 -2.87
N VAL A 73 10.64 18.33 -4.09
CA VAL A 73 11.30 17.07 -4.46
C VAL A 73 12.47 17.43 -5.37
N PRO A 74 13.73 17.12 -5.02
CA PRO A 74 14.17 16.38 -3.83
C PRO A 74 14.08 17.17 -2.52
N SER A 75 13.83 16.46 -1.42
CA SER A 75 13.97 16.98 -0.05
C SER A 75 14.10 15.81 0.95
N ALA A 76 14.62 16.07 2.15
CA ALA A 76 14.70 15.04 3.19
C ALA A 76 13.32 14.44 3.54
N LYS A 77 12.27 15.24 3.46
CA LYS A 77 10.88 14.79 3.70
C LYS A 77 10.33 13.94 2.56
N ALA A 78 10.67 14.28 1.31
CA ALA A 78 10.36 13.45 0.15
C ALA A 78 11.07 12.09 0.22
N GLU A 79 12.35 12.07 0.58
CA GLU A 79 13.10 10.83 0.79
C GLU A 79 12.50 9.97 1.91
N GLN A 80 12.08 10.59 3.02
CA GLN A 80 11.36 9.89 4.08
C GLN A 80 10.06 9.25 3.59
N VAL A 81 9.25 9.96 2.80
CA VAL A 81 8.02 9.42 2.18
C VAL A 81 8.35 8.21 1.30
N PHE A 82 9.40 8.29 0.49
CA PHE A 82 9.86 7.17 -0.34
C PHE A 82 10.18 5.93 0.52
N HIS A 83 10.99 6.10 1.56
CA HIS A 83 11.41 4.98 2.43
C HIS A 83 10.24 4.39 3.23
N LEU A 84 9.30 5.21 3.69
CA LEU A 84 8.10 4.74 4.38
C LEU A 84 7.23 3.89 3.45
N HIS A 85 6.99 4.34 2.21
CA HIS A 85 6.20 3.58 1.26
C HIS A 85 6.93 2.29 0.82
N GLN A 86 8.24 2.36 0.59
CA GLN A 86 9.09 1.19 0.33
C GLN A 86 9.00 0.16 1.47
N ALA A 87 9.12 0.59 2.73
CA ALA A 87 9.03 -0.28 3.89
C ALA A 87 7.65 -0.91 4.03
N TRP A 88 6.58 -0.13 3.78
CA TRP A 88 5.20 -0.61 3.79
C TRP A 88 4.99 -1.71 2.75
N LEU A 89 5.45 -1.50 1.52
CA LEU A 89 5.37 -2.49 0.45
C LEU A 89 6.22 -3.73 0.73
N THR A 90 7.43 -3.55 1.26
CA THR A 90 8.29 -4.68 1.66
C THR A 90 7.60 -5.53 2.72
N ASN A 91 6.92 -4.91 3.69
CA ASN A 91 6.18 -5.63 4.71
C ASN A 91 4.97 -6.37 4.11
N ALA A 92 4.23 -5.72 3.22
CA ALA A 92 3.06 -6.28 2.57
C ALA A 92 3.40 -7.43 1.61
N TRP A 93 4.45 -7.29 0.80
CA TRP A 93 4.87 -8.25 -0.22
C TRP A 93 5.87 -9.29 0.30
N GLY A 94 6.50 -9.05 1.45
CA GLY A 94 7.58 -9.88 2.01
C GLY A 94 8.95 -9.61 1.38
N THR A 95 9.00 -9.15 0.13
CA THR A 95 10.22 -8.71 -0.54
C THR A 95 9.99 -7.40 -1.28
N TYR A 96 11.06 -6.61 -1.46
CA TYR A 96 10.98 -5.36 -2.21
C TYR A 96 11.34 -5.58 -3.68
N ASN A 97 10.52 -5.03 -4.58
CA ASN A 97 10.80 -4.99 -6.01
C ASN A 97 10.59 -3.55 -6.54
N PRO A 98 11.65 -2.87 -7.01
CA PRO A 98 11.55 -1.50 -7.53
C PRO A 98 10.61 -1.36 -8.74
N GLN A 99 10.63 -2.31 -9.68
CA GLN A 99 9.76 -2.28 -10.86
C GLN A 99 8.29 -2.44 -10.47
N ALA A 100 7.99 -3.33 -9.52
CA ALA A 100 6.64 -3.49 -8.99
C ALA A 100 6.17 -2.22 -8.26
N HIS A 101 7.05 -1.55 -7.52
CA HIS A 101 6.75 -0.29 -6.85
C HIS A 101 6.41 0.83 -7.87
N LEU A 102 7.19 0.95 -8.95
CA LEU A 102 6.89 1.87 -10.05
C LEU A 102 5.53 1.59 -10.69
N GLY A 103 5.29 0.36 -11.13
CA GLY A 103 4.02 -0.01 -11.77
C GLY A 103 2.81 0.22 -10.86
N LEU A 104 2.99 0.02 -9.54
CA LEU A 104 1.94 0.28 -8.55
C LEU A 104 1.58 1.77 -8.47
N VAL A 105 2.57 2.66 -8.38
CA VAL A 105 2.30 4.10 -8.27
C VAL A 105 1.82 4.73 -9.57
N GLU A 106 2.15 4.15 -10.72
CA GLU A 106 1.56 4.54 -12.01
C GLU A 106 0.07 4.17 -12.06
N MET A 107 -0.27 2.96 -11.61
CA MET A 107 -1.66 2.53 -11.53
C MET A 107 -2.47 3.40 -10.55
N TYR A 108 -1.87 3.87 -9.45
CA TYR A 108 -2.55 4.75 -8.49
C TYR A 108 -3.10 6.04 -9.11
N VAL A 109 -2.37 6.64 -10.05
CA VAL A 109 -2.79 7.90 -10.72
C VAL A 109 -3.65 7.67 -11.95
N ASN A 110 -3.66 6.45 -12.50
CA ASN A 110 -4.43 6.09 -13.69
C ASN A 110 -5.84 5.55 -13.37
N ASP A 111 -6.12 5.22 -12.11
CA ASP A 111 -7.41 4.72 -11.67
C ASP A 111 -7.92 5.49 -10.43
N ASP A 112 -9.05 6.16 -10.62
CA ASP A 112 -9.73 7.01 -9.65
C ASP A 112 -9.99 6.33 -8.29
N ARG A 113 -10.12 5.00 -8.25
CA ARG A 113 -10.35 4.27 -6.99
C ARG A 113 -9.09 4.24 -6.14
N PHE A 114 -7.94 4.10 -6.78
CA PHE A 114 -6.65 4.11 -6.09
C PHE A 114 -6.18 5.52 -5.80
N THR A 115 -6.48 6.49 -6.67
CA THR A 115 -6.24 7.91 -6.37
C THR A 115 -6.99 8.36 -5.10
N LYS A 116 -8.26 7.96 -4.95
CA LYS A 116 -9.03 8.27 -3.74
C LYS A 116 -8.40 7.74 -2.46
N TYR A 117 -7.64 6.64 -2.53
CA TYR A 117 -7.08 6.03 -1.33
C TYR A 117 -6.19 7.00 -0.53
N TYR A 118 -5.24 7.68 -1.19
CA TYR A 118 -4.36 8.66 -0.53
C TYR A 118 -5.01 10.04 -0.46
N ASP A 119 -5.75 10.46 -1.48
CA ASP A 119 -6.37 11.78 -1.51
C ASP A 119 -7.41 11.96 -0.39
N ASP A 120 -8.23 10.93 -0.11
CA ASP A 120 -9.24 10.99 0.97
C ASP A 120 -8.60 10.91 2.36
N ARG A 121 -7.46 10.24 2.50
CA ARG A 121 -6.78 10.02 3.80
C ARG A 121 -5.81 11.14 4.17
N VAL A 122 -5.27 11.83 3.17
CA VAL A 122 -4.22 12.83 3.34
C VAL A 122 -4.74 14.22 2.95
N SER A 123 -4.97 14.43 1.66
CA SER A 123 -5.58 15.61 1.03
C SER A 123 -5.55 15.44 -0.50
N PRO A 124 -6.41 16.16 -1.26
CA PRO A 124 -6.35 16.16 -2.72
C PRO A 124 -4.94 16.44 -3.26
N GLY A 125 -4.49 15.62 -4.22
CA GLY A 125 -3.14 15.70 -4.81
C GLY A 125 -2.08 14.87 -4.09
N ALA A 126 -2.41 14.20 -2.97
CA ALA A 126 -1.50 13.30 -2.25
C ALA A 126 -0.97 12.18 -3.14
N THR A 127 -1.84 11.56 -3.93
CA THR A 127 -1.48 10.44 -4.82
C THR A 127 -0.46 10.87 -5.86
N LEU A 128 -0.69 12.03 -6.49
CA LEU A 128 0.21 12.58 -7.51
C LEU A 128 1.57 12.93 -6.91
N LEU A 129 1.59 13.51 -5.70
CA LEU A 129 2.85 13.81 -5.00
C LEU A 129 3.61 12.54 -4.63
N LEU A 130 2.92 11.51 -4.13
CA LEU A 130 3.53 10.22 -3.84
C LEU A 130 4.15 9.62 -5.11
N ASN A 131 3.40 9.57 -6.21
CA ASN A 131 3.91 9.10 -7.51
C ASN A 131 5.21 9.85 -7.90
N LYS A 132 5.19 11.19 -7.86
CA LYS A 132 6.38 12.02 -8.15
C LYS A 132 7.58 11.69 -7.26
N VAL A 133 7.35 11.50 -5.96
CA VAL A 133 8.40 11.14 -4.99
C VAL A 133 9.02 9.78 -5.36
N ILE A 134 8.18 8.78 -5.65
CA ILE A 134 8.67 7.44 -6.00
C ILE A 134 9.48 7.48 -7.29
N HIS A 135 9.00 8.12 -8.36
CA HIS A 135 9.75 8.23 -9.62
C HIS A 135 11.12 8.91 -9.45
N TYR A 136 11.24 9.85 -8.50
CA TYR A 136 12.51 10.54 -8.27
C TYR A 136 13.55 9.68 -7.54
N TYR A 137 13.13 8.93 -6.51
CA TYR A 137 14.06 8.22 -5.60
C TYR A 137 14.26 6.74 -5.93
N ILE A 138 13.40 6.15 -6.75
CA ILE A 138 13.54 4.76 -7.15
C ILE A 138 14.81 4.56 -7.98
N LYS A 139 15.54 3.48 -7.69
CA LYS A 139 16.80 3.10 -8.36
C LYS A 139 16.68 1.70 -8.94
#